data_AF-A0AAC8QAI7-F1
#
_entry.id   AF-A0AAC8QAI7-F1
#
_cell.length_a   1.000
_cell.length_b   1.000
_cell.length_c   1.000
_cell.angle_alpha   90.00
_cell.angle_beta   90.00
_cell.angle_gamma   90.00
#
_symmetry.space_group_name_H-M   'P 1'
#
loop_
_entity.id
_entity.type
_entity.pdbx_description
1 polymer ?
#
loop_
_entity_poly.entity_id
_entity_poly.type
_entity_poly.pdbx_seq_one_letter_code
_entity_poly.pdbx_strand_id
1 'polypeptide(L)' 'MSQAPQHPGTIVYVDGTTQKETERVNITEVPEALRFAPTPQGLVPVVRVVAYTEGSRRIIREYGPAGELLRSTVQIKQA' A
#
# COMPACT_ATOMS: atom_id res chain seq x y z
N MET A 1 -17.33 -20.03 3.26
CA MET A 1 -16.65 -18.98 2.46
C MET A 1 -16.16 -17.93 3.45
N SER A 2 -14.85 -17.72 3.55
CA SER A 2 -14.28 -16.73 4.45
C SER A 2 -14.65 -15.35 3.93
N GLN A 3 -15.44 -14.60 4.68
CA GLN A 3 -15.77 -13.21 4.34
C GLN A 3 -14.45 -12.44 4.24
N ALA A 4 -14.20 -11.78 3.11
CA ALA A 4 -13.03 -10.92 2.99
C ALA A 4 -13.05 -9.89 4.14
N PRO A 5 -11.91 -9.60 4.78
CA PRO A 5 -11.87 -8.64 5.87
C PRO A 5 -12.40 -7.29 5.40
N GLN A 6 -13.10 -6.58 6.29
CA GLN A 6 -13.59 -5.25 5.95
C GLN A 6 -12.42 -4.26 5.89
N HIS A 7 -12.36 -3.49 4.81
CA HIS A 7 -11.38 -2.42 4.69
C HIS A 7 -11.78 -1.20 5.53
N PRO A 8 -10.85 -0.48 6.21
CA PRO A 8 -11.14 0.74 6.97
C PRO A 8 -11.63 1.96 6.16
N GLY A 9 -11.86 1.82 4.85
CA GLY A 9 -12.44 2.86 4.00
C GLY A 9 -11.47 3.75 3.21
N THR A 10 -10.21 3.90 3.62
CA THR A 10 -9.24 4.76 2.90
C THR A 10 -7.83 4.19 2.87
N ILE A 11 -7.06 4.55 1.83
CA ILE A 11 -5.61 4.32 1.75
C ILE A 11 -4.89 5.68 1.76
N VAL A 12 -3.88 5.82 2.60
CA VAL A 12 -3.02 7.01 2.68
C VAL A 12 -1.74 6.78 1.90
N TYR A 13 -1.43 7.65 0.95
CA TYR A 13 -0.18 7.64 0.19
C TYR A 13 0.80 8.63 0.82
N VAL A 14 2.03 8.17 1.03
CA VAL A 14 3.08 8.92 1.73
C VAL A 14 4.33 8.95 0.88
N ASP A 15 4.93 10.13 0.78
CA ASP A 15 6.28 10.28 0.24
C ASP A 15 7.30 9.73 1.25
N GLY A 16 8.02 8.70 0.85
CA GLY A 16 8.95 7.99 1.72
C GLY A 16 10.16 8.82 2.18
N THR A 17 10.51 9.86 1.43
CA THR A 17 11.66 10.73 1.73
C THR A 17 11.27 11.80 2.74
N THR A 18 10.13 12.46 2.53
CA THR A 18 9.67 13.57 3.37
C THR A 18 8.73 13.15 4.50
N GLN A 19 8.25 11.91 4.47
CA GLN A 19 7.23 11.37 5.39
C GLN A 19 5.90 12.15 5.36
N LYS A 20 5.66 12.95 4.32
CA LYS A 20 4.42 13.71 4.17
C LYS A 20 3.38 12.88 3.42
N GLU A 21 2.14 12.98 3.88
CA GLU A 21 0.97 12.51 3.13
C GLU A 21 0.89 13.27 1.81
N THR A 22 0.91 12.53 0.70
CA THR A 22 0.76 13.09 -0.65
C THR A 22 -0.67 13.01 -1.12
N GLU A 23 -1.40 11.98 -0.68
CA GLU A 23 -2.78 11.73 -1.12
C GLU A 23 -3.52 10.81 -0.13
N ARG A 24 -4.84 10.93 -0.08
CA ARG A 24 -5.74 10.03 0.63
C ARG A 24 -6.89 9.65 -0.28
N VAL A 25 -7.02 8.36 -0.56
CA VAL A 25 -7.95 7.85 -1.56
C VAL A 25 -9.01 7.00 -0.89
N ASN A 26 -10.27 7.14 -1.31
CA ASN A 26 -11.35 6.29 -0.83
C ASN A 26 -11.19 4.88 -1.42
N ILE A 27 -11.44 3.84 -0.62
CA ILE A 27 -11.23 2.47 -1.08
C ILE A 27 -12.09 2.11 -2.30
N THR A 28 -13.23 2.77 -2.49
CA THR A 28 -14.10 2.59 -3.66
C THR A 28 -13.43 2.99 -4.97
N GLU A 29 -12.47 3.91 -4.92
CA GLU A 29 -11.70 4.41 -6.06
C GLU A 29 -10.44 3.59 -6.33
N VAL A 30 -10.01 2.78 -5.35
CA VAL A 30 -8.83 1.91 -5.47
C VAL A 30 -9.23 0.58 -6.12
N PRO A 31 -8.49 0.04 -7.11
CA PRO A 31 -8.72 -1.29 -7.66
C PRO A 31 -8.70 -2.38 -6.57
N GLU A 32 -9.63 -3.34 -6.63
CA GLU A 32 -9.80 -4.35 -5.57
C GLU A 32 -8.52 -5.11 -5.22
N ALA A 33 -7.72 -5.46 -6.24
CA ALA A 33 -6.44 -6.15 -6.09
C ALA A 33 -5.38 -5.38 -5.26
N LEU A 34 -5.57 -4.07 -5.05
CA LEU A 34 -4.68 -3.22 -4.26
C LEU A 34 -5.25 -2.89 -2.88
N ARG A 35 -6.52 -3.22 -2.60
CA ARG A 35 -7.18 -2.97 -1.31
C ARG A 35 -6.69 -3.92 -0.22
N PHE A 36 -6.26 -5.12 -0.60
CA PHE A 36 -5.86 -6.17 0.33
C PHE A 36 -4.58 -6.85 -0.14
N ALA A 37 -3.71 -7.19 0.82
CA ALA A 37 -2.53 -8.00 0.58
C ALA A 37 -2.75 -9.42 1.11
N PRO A 38 -2.36 -10.47 0.35
CA PRO A 38 -2.36 -11.83 0.85
C PRO A 38 -1.19 -12.04 1.82
N THR A 39 -1.48 -12.62 2.98
CA THR A 39 -0.50 -13.04 3.99
C THR A 39 -0.75 -14.51 4.37
N PRO A 40 0.17 -15.21 5.06
CA PRO A 40 -0.08 -16.56 5.56
C PRO A 40 -1.30 -16.68 6.48
N GLN A 41 -1.71 -15.58 7.12
CA GLN A 41 -2.87 -15.50 8.03
C GLN A 41 -4.17 -15.15 7.30
N GLY A 42 -4.11 -14.84 6.00
CA GLY A 42 -5.25 -14.43 5.18
C GLY A 42 -5.04 -13.07 4.52
N LEU A 43 -6.12 -12.50 4.00
CA LEU A 43 -6.11 -11.15 3.45
C LEU A 43 -5.96 -10.11 4.57
N VAL A 44 -5.18 -9.06 4.32
CA VAL A 44 -5.01 -7.94 5.23
C VAL A 44 -5.26 -6.62 4.48
N PRO A 45 -6.08 -5.69 5.03
CA PRO A 45 -6.31 -4.38 4.39
C PRO A 45 -5.02 -3.58 4.21
N VAL A 46 -4.85 -2.95 3.06
CA VAL A 46 -3.74 -2.02 2.83
C VAL A 46 -4.22 -0.61 3.18
N VAL A 47 -3.73 -0.03 4.27
CA VAL A 47 -4.19 1.30 4.73
C VAL A 47 -3.20 2.41 4.40
N ARG A 48 -1.95 2.06 4.09
CA ARG A 48 -0.89 3.04 3.81
C ARG A 48 0.07 2.53 2.76
N VAL A 49 0.40 3.39 1.81
CA VAL A 49 1.36 3.13 0.74
C VAL A 49 2.47 4.18 0.83
N VAL A 50 3.70 3.73 0.98
CA VAL A 50 4.88 4.61 1.04
C VAL A 50 5.71 4.41 -0.21
N ALA A 51 5.92 5.49 -0.97
CA ALA A 51 6.75 5.47 -2.17
C ALA A 51 8.08 6.21 -1.93
N TYR A 52 9.20 5.50 -2.08
CA TYR A 52 10.54 6.07 -2.07
C TYR A 52 11.02 6.17 -3.52
N THR A 53 11.58 7.31 -3.90
CA THR A 53 12.20 7.50 -5.21
C THR A 53 13.67 7.82 -5.02
N GLU A 54 14.55 6.95 -5.52
CA GLU A 54 16.01 7.10 -5.44
C GLU A 54 16.61 6.91 -6.85
N GLY A 55 16.92 8.03 -7.52
CA GLY A 55 17.42 8.00 -8.89
C GLY A 55 16.45 7.32 -9.85
N SER A 56 16.86 6.21 -10.45
CA SER A 56 16.05 5.41 -11.38
C SER A 56 15.17 4.35 -10.69
N ARG A 57 15.23 4.22 -9.37
CA ARG A 57 14.50 3.22 -8.60
C ARG A 57 13.34 3.86 -7.85
N ARG A 58 12.20 3.20 -7.89
CA ARG A 58 11.04 3.52 -7.05
C ARG A 58 10.71 2.30 -6.20
N ILE A 59 10.70 2.47 -4.88
CA ILE A 59 10.33 1.42 -3.93
C ILE A 59 8.94 1.76 -3.40
N ILE A 60 7.99 0.86 -3.57
CA ILE A 60 6.63 1.00 -3.06
C ILE A 60 6.46 0.00 -1.92
N ARG A 61 6.08 0.49 -0.74
CA ARG A 61 5.81 -0.32 0.45
C ARG A 61 4.35 -0.17 0.85
N GLU A 62 3.66 -1.28 1.00
CA GLU A 62 2.26 -1.35 1.41
C GLU A 62 2.18 -1.81 2.86
N TYR A 63 1.39 -1.13 3.68
CA TYR A 63 1.29 -1.37 5.12
C TYR A 63 -0.14 -1.64 5.56
N GLY A 64 -0.26 -2.51 6.57
CA GLY A 64 -1.53 -2.86 7.20
C GLY A 64 -1.94 -1.95 8.35
N PRO A 65 -3.12 -2.18 8.94
CA PRO A 65 -3.68 -1.32 9.99
C PRO A 65 -2.84 -1.26 11.26
N ALA A 66 -2.06 -2.30 11.57
CA ALA A 66 -1.16 -2.31 12.73
C ALA A 66 0.22 -1.69 12.41
N GLY A 67 0.40 -1.14 11.21
CA GLY A 67 1.66 -0.56 10.74
C GLY A 67 2.67 -1.59 10.25
N GLU A 68 2.27 -2.85 10.13
CA GLU A 68 3.06 -3.95 9.59
C GLU A 68 3.29 -3.79 8.08
N LEU A 69 4.48 -4.17 7.62
CA LEU A 69 4.79 -4.20 6.18
C LEU A 69 4.15 -5.43 5.55
N LEU A 70 3.30 -5.22 4.54
CA LEU A 70 2.59 -6.30 3.83
C LEU A 70 3.28 -6.68 2.52
N ARG A 71 3.73 -5.68 1.75
CA ARG A 71 4.38 -5.87 0.45
C ARG A 71 5.45 -4.81 0.22
N SER A 72 6.50 -5.18 -0.51
CA SER A 72 7.50 -4.25 -1.02
C SER A 72 7.78 -4.54 -2.49
N THR A 73 7.53 -3.58 -3.36
CA THR A 73 7.77 -3.68 -4.80
C THR A 73 8.86 -2.69 -5.20
N VAL A 74 9.85 -3.15 -5.95
CA VAL A 74 10.88 -2.30 -6.55
C VAL A 74 10.61 -2.16 -8.03
N GLN A 75 10.40 -0.93 -8.48
CA GLN A 75 10.27 -0.55 -9.88
C GLN A 75 11.57 0.10 -10.32
N ILE A 76 12.14 -0.34 -11.44
CA ILE A 76 13.35 0.25 -12.02
C ILE A 76 12.96 0.85 -13.35
N LYS A 77 13.16 2.15 -13.52
CA LYS A 77 13.00 2.80 -14.82
C LYS A 77 14.20 2.43 -15.68
N GLN A 78 13.99 1.60 -16.70
CA GLN A 78 14.98 1.42 -17.76
C GLN A 78 14.98 2.66 -18.65
N ALA A 79 16.18 3.12 -19.01
CA ALA A 79 16.42 4.32 -19.82
C ALA A 79 16.14 4.07 -21.30
#